data_AF-A0A3P6R9A2-F1
#
_entry.id   AF-A0A3P6R9A2-F1
#
_cell.length_a   1.000
_cell.length_b   1.000
_cell.length_c   1.000
_cell.angle_alpha   90.00
_cell.angle_beta   90.00
_cell.angle_gamma   90.00
#
_symmetry.space_group_name_H-M   'P 1'
#
loop_
_entity.id
_entity.type
_entity.pdbx_description
1 polymer ?
#
loop_
_entity_poly.entity_id
_entity_poly.type
_entity_poly.pdbx_seq_one_letter_code
_entity_poly.pdbx_strand_id
1 'polypeptide(L)'
;MDLNRLAQLYGDINDVDLFVLGLAEKPQIGALVGPTFACIIGKQFQKARRGDRFWYENFFAPSAFTLDQLAEIRKTTLARIICDNTDGIEKIQQNVFALADIYGNCPMSCNSTTIDRADLAHWTDQEPRLKLPITKATLEKAIRLGAEHAKRLNEAEAARIRGQGSIGDVSRNRNSAIFAHSDLMAPKKESLQISHRAAVLRETTRVLLEG
;
A
#
# COMPACT_ATOMS: atom_id res chain seq x y z
N MET A 1 -5.15 20.44 28.91
CA MET A 1 -5.01 21.71 28.18
C MET A 1 -5.65 22.81 29.01
N ASP A 2 -4.97 23.93 29.21
CA ASP A 2 -5.43 25.01 30.09
C ASP A 2 -6.26 26.03 29.30
N LEU A 3 -7.57 26.09 29.60
CA LEU A 3 -8.52 26.98 28.93
C LEU A 3 -8.20 28.47 29.16
N ASN A 4 -7.59 28.82 30.30
CA ASN A 4 -7.22 30.19 30.60
C ASN A 4 -6.11 30.68 29.66
N ARG A 5 -5.21 29.79 29.26
CA ARG A 5 -4.13 30.12 28.34
C ARG A 5 -4.62 30.30 26.90
N LEU A 6 -5.64 29.54 26.50
CA LEU A 6 -6.30 29.74 25.20
C LEU A 6 -7.01 31.08 25.13
N ALA A 7 -7.74 31.45 26.18
CA ALA A 7 -8.44 32.73 26.27
C ALA A 7 -7.49 33.95 26.30
N GLN A 8 -6.22 33.76 26.65
CA GLN A 8 -5.19 34.81 26.54
C GLN A 8 -4.61 34.93 25.13
N LEU A 9 -4.58 33.84 24.37
CA LEU A 9 -4.01 33.80 23.03
C LEU A 9 -5.01 34.21 21.96
N TYR A 10 -6.28 33.82 22.11
CA TYR A 10 -7.36 34.11 21.20
C TYR A 10 -8.34 35.08 21.87
N GLY A 11 -8.67 36.17 21.16
CA GLY A 11 -9.59 37.20 21.67
C GLY A 11 -11.06 36.74 21.69
N ASP A 12 -11.42 35.85 20.78
CA ASP A 12 -12.75 35.23 20.68
C ASP A 12 -12.62 33.71 20.47
N ILE A 13 -13.61 32.94 20.94
CA ILE A 13 -13.65 31.49 20.77
C ILE A 13 -13.76 31.07 19.29
N ASN A 14 -14.38 31.90 18.46
CA ASN A 14 -14.56 31.66 17.04
C ASN A 14 -13.25 31.80 16.25
N ASP A 15 -12.24 32.44 16.82
CA ASP A 15 -10.91 32.60 16.22
C ASP A 15 -9.99 31.41 16.50
N VAL A 16 -10.39 30.49 17.40
CA VAL A 16 -9.55 29.35 17.77
C VAL A 16 -9.62 28.28 16.68
N ASP A 17 -8.45 27.82 16.24
CA ASP A 17 -8.34 26.76 15.24
C ASP A 17 -9.05 25.47 15.69
N LEU A 18 -9.80 24.87 14.76
CA LEU A 18 -10.53 23.62 15.00
C LEU A 18 -9.63 22.52 15.59
N PHE A 19 -8.38 22.42 15.12
CA PHE A 19 -7.47 21.39 15.60
C PHE A 19 -7.10 21.57 17.07
N VAL A 20 -6.91 22.83 17.48
CA VAL A 20 -6.57 23.22 18.86
C VAL A 20 -7.75 22.90 19.77
N LEU A 21 -8.98 23.33 19.43
CA LEU A 21 -10.17 23.02 20.23
C LEU A 21 -10.51 21.53 20.26
N GLY A 22 -10.42 20.84 19.12
CA GLY A 22 -10.74 19.42 19.05
C GLY A 22 -9.82 18.54 19.92
N LEU A 23 -8.55 18.92 20.08
CA LEU A 23 -7.62 18.28 21.03
C LEU A 23 -7.84 18.72 22.48
N ALA A 24 -8.42 19.91 22.70
CA ALA A 24 -8.73 20.43 24.03
C ALA A 24 -9.91 19.72 24.69
N GLU A 25 -10.81 19.17 23.88
CA GLU A 25 -12.00 18.47 24.36
C GLU A 25 -11.65 17.23 25.18
N LYS A 26 -12.49 16.96 26.19
CA LYS A 26 -12.38 15.72 26.97
C LYS A 26 -12.74 14.53 26.07
N PRO A 27 -11.91 13.47 26.02
CA PRO A 27 -12.26 12.26 25.30
C PRO A 27 -13.56 11.64 25.78
N GLN A 28 -14.33 11.07 24.84
CA GLN A 28 -15.51 10.27 25.21
C GLN A 28 -15.10 8.95 25.89
N ILE A 29 -16.02 8.34 26.65
CA ILE A 29 -15.77 7.07 27.33
C ILE A 29 -15.37 6.00 26.30
N GLY A 30 -14.18 5.41 26.48
CA GLY A 30 -13.64 4.39 25.57
C GLY A 30 -13.06 4.95 24.26
N ALA A 31 -12.98 6.27 24.08
CA ALA A 31 -12.40 6.92 22.92
C ALA A 31 -11.14 7.71 23.27
N LEU A 32 -10.31 7.99 22.26
CA LEU A 32 -9.14 8.85 22.39
C LEU A 32 -9.43 10.32 22.03
N VAL A 33 -10.62 10.60 21.50
CA VAL A 33 -10.99 11.92 20.97
C VAL A 33 -12.28 12.43 21.60
N GLY A 34 -12.41 13.76 21.66
CA GLY A 34 -13.63 14.43 22.10
C GLY A 34 -14.78 14.35 21.09
N PRO A 35 -15.98 14.85 21.46
CA PRO A 35 -17.19 14.79 20.65
C PRO A 35 -17.05 15.41 19.25
N THR A 36 -16.35 16.53 19.10
CA THR A 36 -16.23 17.21 17.80
C THR A 36 -15.42 16.37 16.82
N PHE A 37 -14.24 15.90 17.24
CA PHE A 37 -13.44 15.00 16.41
C PHE A 37 -14.11 13.65 16.20
N ALA A 38 -14.79 13.07 17.19
CA ALA A 38 -15.57 11.86 17.00
C ALA A 38 -16.63 12.02 15.89
N CYS A 39 -17.34 13.15 15.85
CA CYS A 39 -18.32 13.47 14.82
C CYS A 39 -17.67 13.62 13.43
N ILE A 40 -16.60 14.41 13.32
CA ILE A 40 -15.92 14.68 12.04
C ILE A 40 -15.29 13.40 11.49
N ILE A 41 -14.52 12.69 12.31
CA ILE A 41 -13.85 11.43 11.95
C ILE A 41 -14.91 10.38 11.57
N GLY A 42 -15.93 10.19 12.40
CA GLY A 42 -17.00 9.22 12.15
C GLY A 42 -17.74 9.48 10.84
N LYS A 43 -18.11 10.74 10.56
CA LYS A 43 -18.74 11.12 9.29
C LYS A 43 -17.81 10.88 8.09
N GLN A 44 -16.52 11.16 8.23
CA GLN A 44 -15.56 10.94 7.15
C GLN A 44 -15.38 9.45 6.84
N PHE A 45 -15.20 8.61 7.86
CA PHE A 45 -15.11 7.15 7.67
C PHE A 45 -16.41 6.56 7.12
N GLN A 46 -17.57 7.03 7.56
CA GLN A 46 -18.85 6.61 7.02
C GLN A 46 -18.98 6.95 5.52
N LYS A 47 -18.62 8.17 5.12
CA LYS A 47 -18.63 8.60 3.72
C LYS A 47 -17.65 7.79 2.88
N ALA A 48 -16.42 7.58 3.37
CA ALA A 48 -15.41 6.78 2.68
C ALA A 48 -15.91 5.35 2.44
N ARG A 49 -16.44 4.69 3.48
CA ARG A 49 -17.00 3.34 3.37
C ARG A 49 -18.17 3.25 2.39
N ARG A 50 -19.15 4.16 2.48
CA ARG A 50 -20.38 4.12 1.65
C ARG A 50 -20.15 4.60 0.22
N GLY A 51 -19.21 5.52 0.03
CA GLY A 51 -18.87 6.09 -1.27
C GLY A 51 -17.90 5.23 -2.08
N ASP A 52 -17.26 4.25 -1.46
CA ASP A 52 -16.35 3.34 -2.14
C ASP A 52 -17.11 2.19 -2.81
N ARG A 53 -17.13 2.24 -4.14
CA ARG A 53 -17.70 1.16 -4.97
C ARG A 53 -16.99 -0.18 -4.73
N PHE A 54 -15.72 -0.16 -4.39
CA PHE A 54 -14.88 -1.33 -4.14
C PHE A 54 -14.73 -1.68 -2.66
N TRP A 55 -15.58 -1.11 -1.78
CA TRP A 55 -15.61 -1.53 -0.39
C TRP A 55 -15.79 -3.06 -0.29
N TYR A 56 -14.89 -3.73 0.43
CA TYR A 56 -14.73 -5.20 0.36
C TYR A 56 -15.97 -5.99 0.81
N GLU A 57 -16.89 -5.39 1.56
CA GLU A 57 -18.15 -6.02 1.99
C GLU A 57 -19.33 -5.75 1.05
N ASN A 58 -19.13 -4.98 -0.02
CA ASN A 58 -20.18 -4.77 -1.01
C ASN A 58 -20.46 -6.08 -1.76
N PHE A 59 -21.74 -6.44 -1.88
CA PHE A 59 -22.20 -7.66 -2.55
C PHE A 59 -22.77 -7.43 -3.95
N PHE A 60 -22.99 -6.17 -4.33
CA PHE A 60 -23.73 -5.79 -5.55
C PHE A 60 -22.82 -5.40 -6.73
N ALA A 61 -21.50 -5.41 -6.55
CA ALA A 61 -20.54 -5.06 -7.59
C ALA A 61 -19.92 -6.30 -8.23
N PRO A 62 -19.55 -6.28 -9.53
CA PRO A 62 -18.80 -7.37 -10.16
C PRO A 62 -17.45 -7.68 -9.49
N SER A 63 -16.92 -6.71 -8.72
CA SER A 63 -15.69 -6.84 -7.93
C SER A 63 -15.94 -7.36 -6.50
N ALA A 64 -17.16 -7.80 -6.18
CA ALA A 64 -17.50 -8.33 -4.86
C ALA A 64 -16.76 -9.65 -4.60
N PHE A 65 -16.32 -9.84 -3.37
CA PHE A 65 -15.78 -11.12 -2.92
C PHE A 65 -16.90 -12.14 -2.73
N THR A 66 -16.57 -13.43 -2.90
CA THR A 66 -17.47 -14.51 -2.48
C THR A 66 -17.60 -14.55 -0.96
N LEU A 67 -18.61 -15.25 -0.44
CA LEU A 67 -18.79 -15.38 1.02
C LEU A 67 -17.58 -16.06 1.69
N ASP A 68 -16.98 -17.05 1.04
CA ASP A 68 -15.81 -17.76 1.56
C ASP A 68 -14.57 -16.85 1.57
N GLN A 69 -14.37 -16.10 0.49
CA GLN A 69 -13.32 -15.07 0.43
C GLN A 69 -13.51 -14.01 1.53
N LEU A 70 -14.74 -13.56 1.74
CA LEU A 70 -15.04 -12.56 2.77
C LEU A 70 -14.81 -13.10 4.18
N ALA A 71 -15.10 -14.38 4.44
CA ALA A 71 -14.81 -15.03 5.71
C ALA A 71 -13.30 -15.05 5.99
N GLU A 72 -12.49 -15.34 4.98
CA GLU A 72 -11.04 -15.32 5.09
C GLU A 72 -10.48 -13.91 5.31
N ILE A 73 -11.01 -12.89 4.63
CA ILE A 73 -10.62 -11.49 4.88
C ILE A 73 -10.96 -11.09 6.34
N ARG A 74 -12.14 -11.45 6.84
CA ARG A 74 -12.57 -11.09 8.21
C ARG A 74 -11.77 -11.79 9.30
N LYS A 75 -11.18 -12.94 9.00
CA LYS A 75 -10.27 -13.67 9.91
C LYS A 75 -8.92 -12.97 10.07
N THR A 76 -8.53 -12.12 9.12
CA THR A 76 -7.22 -11.45 9.16
C THR A 76 -7.09 -10.50 10.36
N THR A 77 -5.90 -10.50 10.96
CA THR A 77 -5.53 -9.60 12.07
C THR A 77 -4.25 -8.85 11.73
N LEU A 78 -4.05 -7.65 12.29
CA LEU A 78 -2.79 -6.94 12.11
C LEU A 78 -1.61 -7.71 12.75
N ALA A 79 -1.86 -8.48 13.80
CA ALA A 79 -0.88 -9.42 14.36
C ALA A 79 -0.38 -10.44 13.31
N ARG A 80 -1.31 -11.06 12.56
CA ARG A 80 -0.97 -12.00 11.47
C ARG A 80 -0.14 -11.32 10.39
N ILE A 81 -0.55 -10.13 9.96
CA ILE A 81 0.17 -9.35 8.94
C ILE A 81 1.62 -9.10 9.37
N ILE A 82 1.84 -8.69 10.62
CA ILE A 82 3.18 -8.46 11.14
C ILE A 82 3.98 -9.78 11.16
N CYS A 83 3.41 -10.85 11.69
CA CYS A 83 4.07 -12.16 11.74
C CYS A 83 4.47 -12.71 10.36
N ASP A 84 3.71 -12.44 9.30
CA ASP A 84 4.02 -12.93 7.94
C ASP A 84 5.08 -12.10 7.21
N ASN A 85 5.34 -10.87 7.67
CA ASN A 85 6.16 -9.90 6.93
C ASN A 85 7.37 -9.39 7.73
N THR A 86 7.71 -10.01 8.86
CA THR A 86 8.84 -9.57 9.69
C THR A 86 9.74 -10.73 10.10
N ASP A 87 11.02 -10.62 9.76
CA ASP A 87 12.05 -11.59 10.12
C ASP A 87 12.58 -11.24 11.52
N GLY A 88 12.00 -11.85 12.57
CA GLY A 88 12.46 -11.66 13.96
C GLY A 88 11.33 -11.50 14.99
N ILE A 89 10.08 -11.41 14.55
CA ILE A 89 8.91 -11.42 15.45
C ILE A 89 8.32 -12.83 15.47
N GLU A 90 8.69 -13.60 16.48
CA GLU A 90 8.14 -14.96 16.68
C GLU A 90 6.91 -14.98 17.59
N LYS A 91 6.76 -13.97 18.45
CA LYS A 91 5.65 -13.82 19.38
C LYS A 91 5.08 -12.41 19.32
N ILE A 92 3.75 -12.32 19.29
CA ILE A 92 3.03 -11.05 19.28
C ILE A 92 1.69 -11.20 19.99
N GLN A 93 1.19 -10.12 20.57
CA GLN A 93 -0.14 -10.07 21.15
C GLN A 93 -1.23 -10.10 20.07
N GLN A 94 -2.40 -10.67 20.40
CA GLN A 94 -3.50 -10.82 19.44
C GLN A 94 -4.08 -9.47 19.01
N ASN A 95 -4.34 -8.57 19.96
CA ASN A 95 -4.78 -7.21 19.68
C ASN A 95 -3.61 -6.24 19.79
N VAL A 96 -3.01 -5.92 18.65
CA VAL A 96 -1.86 -5.02 18.57
C VAL A 96 -2.18 -3.56 18.89
N PHE A 97 -3.46 -3.17 18.91
CA PHE A 97 -3.88 -1.81 19.29
C PHE A 97 -3.97 -1.62 20.81
N ALA A 98 -3.96 -2.71 21.57
CA ALA A 98 -3.92 -2.68 23.02
C ALA A 98 -2.52 -3.04 23.54
N LEU A 99 -2.19 -2.54 24.73
CA LEU A 99 -0.99 -2.98 25.43
C LEU A 99 -1.08 -4.48 25.71
N ALA A 100 0.07 -5.14 25.69
CA ALA A 100 0.15 -6.54 26.07
C ALA A 100 -0.08 -6.68 27.59
N ASP A 101 -0.80 -7.73 27.99
CA ASP A 101 -1.05 -8.06 29.39
C ASP A 101 -1.09 -9.59 29.57
N ILE A 102 -1.09 -10.05 30.82
CA ILE A 102 -1.07 -11.49 31.14
C ILE A 102 -2.47 -12.13 31.25
N TYR A 103 -3.55 -11.36 31.11
CA TYR A 103 -4.91 -11.79 31.39
C TYR A 103 -5.76 -12.03 30.14
N GLY A 104 -5.46 -11.35 29.03
CA GLY A 104 -6.25 -11.44 27.80
C GLY A 104 -5.55 -10.98 26.52
N ASN A 105 -4.39 -10.31 26.60
CA ASN A 105 -3.65 -9.87 25.40
C ASN A 105 -2.16 -10.23 25.49
N CYS A 106 -1.85 -11.45 25.94
CA CYS A 106 -0.48 -11.89 26.10
C CYS A 106 0.17 -12.19 24.74
N PRO A 107 1.49 -11.96 24.58
CA PRO A 107 2.18 -12.33 23.36
C PRO A 107 2.20 -13.85 23.17
N MET A 108 1.64 -14.30 22.04
CA MET A 108 1.58 -15.70 21.65
C MET A 108 2.45 -15.95 20.43
N SER A 109 2.87 -17.21 20.21
CA SER A 109 3.62 -17.56 19.01
C SER A 109 2.82 -17.23 17.75
N CYS A 110 3.50 -16.68 16.74
CA CYS A 110 2.95 -16.47 15.41
C CYS A 110 2.45 -17.76 14.74
N ASN A 111 2.83 -18.94 15.21
CA ASN A 111 2.33 -20.22 14.71
C ASN A 111 1.15 -20.78 15.54
N SER A 112 0.64 -20.01 16.51
CA SER A 112 -0.56 -20.37 17.28
C SER A 112 -1.82 -20.35 16.41
N THR A 113 -2.79 -21.19 16.74
CA THR A 113 -4.14 -21.21 16.16
C THR A 113 -4.99 -20.00 16.55
N THR A 114 -4.48 -19.10 17.39
CA THR A 114 -5.15 -17.83 17.70
C THR A 114 -4.78 -16.72 16.72
N ILE A 115 -3.68 -16.88 15.96
CA ILE A 115 -3.19 -15.93 14.96
C ILE A 115 -3.24 -16.61 13.59
N ASP A 116 -4.46 -16.88 13.14
CA ASP A 116 -4.74 -17.66 11.94
C ASP A 116 -4.25 -16.99 10.66
N ARG A 117 -3.86 -17.82 9.70
CA ARG A 117 -3.51 -17.42 8.34
C ARG A 117 -4.75 -17.37 7.47
N ALA A 118 -4.79 -16.42 6.53
CA ALA A 118 -5.80 -16.41 5.49
C ALA A 118 -5.56 -17.58 4.52
N ASP A 119 -6.61 -18.35 4.27
CA ASP A 119 -6.63 -19.40 3.26
C ASP A 119 -6.91 -18.79 1.88
N LEU A 120 -5.88 -18.77 1.04
CA LEU A 120 -5.96 -18.22 -0.31
C LEU A 120 -6.50 -19.23 -1.34
N ALA A 121 -6.87 -20.45 -0.92
CA ALA A 121 -7.49 -21.44 -1.81
C ALA A 121 -8.78 -20.91 -2.46
N HIS A 122 -9.52 -20.05 -1.78
CA HIS A 122 -10.75 -19.43 -2.31
C HIS A 122 -10.51 -18.40 -3.44
N TRP A 123 -9.26 -18.03 -3.70
CA TRP A 123 -8.86 -17.19 -4.85
C TRP A 123 -8.31 -17.99 -6.01
N THR A 124 -8.35 -19.32 -5.94
CA THR A 124 -7.93 -20.16 -7.05
C THR A 124 -8.85 -19.97 -8.24
N ASP A 125 -8.23 -19.63 -9.37
CA ASP A 125 -8.94 -19.50 -10.64
C ASP A 125 -9.50 -20.87 -11.04
N GLN A 126 -10.79 -20.88 -11.37
CA GLN A 126 -11.50 -22.07 -11.82
C GLN A 126 -11.33 -22.28 -13.33
N GLU A 127 -10.76 -21.31 -14.04
CA GLU A 127 -10.46 -21.46 -15.45
C GLU A 127 -9.45 -22.61 -15.67
N PRO A 128 -9.70 -23.49 -16.65
CA PRO A 128 -8.75 -24.53 -16.97
C PRO A 128 -7.44 -23.87 -17.41
N ARG A 129 -6.31 -24.37 -16.90
CA ARG A 129 -4.98 -23.91 -17.33
C ARG A 129 -4.93 -23.90 -18.84
N LEU A 130 -4.81 -22.70 -19.41
CA LEU A 130 -4.77 -22.52 -20.85
C LEU A 130 -3.55 -23.29 -21.40
N LYS A 131 -3.80 -24.39 -22.09
CA LYS A 131 -2.75 -25.14 -22.79
C LYS A 131 -2.47 -24.40 -24.09
N LEU A 132 -1.66 -23.35 -23.99
CA LEU A 132 -1.17 -22.66 -25.17
C LEU A 132 -0.31 -23.65 -25.98
N PRO A 133 -0.50 -23.77 -27.31
CA PRO A 133 0.34 -24.59 -28.18
C PRO A 133 1.72 -23.92 -28.40
N ILE A 134 2.36 -23.48 -27.33
CA ILE A 134 3.65 -22.81 -27.34
C ILE A 134 4.70 -23.87 -27.06
N THR A 135 5.57 -24.09 -28.05
CA THR A 135 6.76 -24.91 -27.83
C THR A 135 7.78 -24.11 -27.02
N LYS A 136 8.68 -24.80 -26.30
CA LYS A 136 9.80 -24.16 -25.61
C LYS A 136 10.61 -23.26 -26.55
N ALA A 137 10.79 -23.67 -27.80
CA ALA A 137 11.48 -22.90 -28.83
C ALA A 137 10.74 -21.59 -29.18
N THR A 138 9.41 -21.64 -29.28
CA THR A 138 8.59 -20.43 -29.48
C THR A 138 8.73 -19.46 -28.32
N LEU A 139 8.72 -19.97 -27.08
CA LEU A 139 8.87 -19.14 -25.87
C LEU A 139 10.26 -18.49 -25.80
N GLU A 140 11.32 -19.26 -26.05
CA GLU A 140 12.69 -18.74 -26.09
C GLU A 140 12.86 -17.67 -27.17
N LYS A 141 12.27 -17.89 -28.36
CA LYS A 141 12.26 -16.89 -29.44
C LYS A 141 11.51 -15.62 -29.02
N ALA A 142 10.33 -15.76 -28.38
CA ALA A 142 9.53 -14.63 -27.93
C ALA A 142 10.25 -13.81 -26.84
N ILE A 143 10.89 -14.47 -25.88
CA ILE A 143 11.69 -13.79 -24.84
C ILE A 143 12.84 -13.01 -25.46
N ARG A 144 13.54 -13.61 -26.44
CA ARG A 144 14.64 -12.95 -27.15
C ARG A 144 14.16 -11.69 -27.89
N LEU A 145 13.06 -11.80 -28.63
CA LEU A 145 12.46 -10.67 -29.35
C LEU A 145 11.95 -9.59 -28.38
N GLY A 146 11.27 -9.99 -27.30
CA GLY A 146 10.79 -9.10 -26.26
C GLY A 146 11.92 -8.35 -25.56
N ALA A 147 13.04 -9.01 -25.28
CA ALA A 147 14.23 -8.38 -24.71
C ALA A 147 14.86 -7.36 -25.67
N GLU A 148 14.93 -7.68 -26.96
CA GLU A 148 15.43 -6.76 -27.99
C GLU A 148 14.52 -5.53 -28.13
N HIS A 149 13.20 -5.73 -28.14
CA HIS A 149 12.22 -4.65 -28.18
C HIS A 149 12.28 -3.76 -26.94
N ALA A 150 12.33 -4.35 -25.74
CA ALA A 150 12.46 -3.62 -24.49
C ALA A 150 13.75 -2.78 -24.46
N LYS A 151 14.86 -3.33 -24.96
CA LYS A 151 16.13 -2.60 -25.10
C LYS A 151 15.97 -1.39 -26.04
N ARG A 152 15.37 -1.57 -27.22
CA ARG A 152 15.14 -0.47 -28.17
C ARG A 152 14.24 0.62 -27.59
N LEU A 153 13.18 0.24 -26.87
CA LEU A 153 12.29 1.20 -26.20
C LEU A 153 13.05 2.01 -25.14
N ASN A 154 13.88 1.36 -24.32
CA ASN A 154 14.70 2.04 -23.32
C ASN A 154 15.73 2.98 -23.97
N GLU A 155 16.37 2.57 -25.06
CA GLU A 155 17.31 3.42 -25.80
C GLU A 155 16.61 4.63 -26.44
N ALA A 156 15.43 4.43 -27.01
CA ALA A 156 14.60 5.49 -27.57
C ALA A 156 14.16 6.47 -26.48
N GLU A 157 13.72 5.97 -25.33
CA GLU A 157 13.34 6.83 -24.20
C GLU A 157 14.54 7.63 -23.67
N ALA A 158 15.70 6.99 -23.51
CA ALA A 158 16.93 7.67 -23.14
C ALA A 158 17.35 8.73 -24.18
N ALA A 159 17.12 8.50 -25.47
CA ALA A 159 17.34 9.49 -26.52
C ALA A 159 16.35 10.66 -26.43
N ARG A 160 15.06 10.40 -26.14
CA ARG A 160 14.04 11.45 -25.93
C ARG A 160 14.35 12.31 -24.71
N ILE A 161 14.72 11.69 -23.59
CA ILE A 161 15.14 12.39 -22.37
C ILE A 161 16.35 13.29 -22.66
N ARG A 162 17.35 12.77 -23.39
CA ARG A 162 18.52 13.59 -23.81
C ARG A 162 18.16 14.71 -24.79
N GLY A 163 17.18 14.48 -25.66
CA GLY A 163 16.70 15.43 -26.66
C GLY A 163 15.79 16.53 -26.11
N GLN A 164 15.22 16.37 -24.91
CA GLN A 164 14.43 17.41 -24.22
C GLN A 164 15.29 18.56 -23.67
N GLY A 165 16.59 18.56 -23.94
CA GLY A 165 17.54 19.61 -23.56
C GLY A 165 18.27 19.29 -22.26
N SER A 166 19.49 19.79 -22.15
CA SER A 166 20.24 19.76 -20.90
C SER A 166 19.48 20.59 -19.86
N ILE A 167 19.17 20.00 -18.70
CA ILE A 167 19.10 20.80 -17.48
C ILE A 167 20.42 21.59 -17.46
N GLY A 168 20.31 22.92 -17.48
CA GLY A 168 21.47 23.79 -17.63
C GLY A 168 22.59 23.42 -16.66
N ASP A 169 23.83 23.56 -17.13
CA ASP A 169 25.09 23.41 -16.39
C ASP A 169 25.04 22.54 -15.11
N VAL A 170 25.16 21.22 -15.30
CA VAL A 170 25.28 20.20 -14.25
C VAL A 170 26.46 20.49 -13.28
N SER A 171 27.39 21.38 -13.64
CA SER A 171 28.52 21.74 -12.77
C SER A 171 28.14 22.73 -11.66
N ARG A 172 27.02 23.46 -11.79
CA ARG A 172 26.70 24.57 -10.87
C ARG A 172 25.90 24.21 -9.63
N ASN A 173 25.41 22.97 -9.46
CA ASN A 173 24.45 22.71 -8.39
C ASN A 173 24.43 21.28 -7.80
N ARG A 174 25.58 20.59 -7.71
CA ARG A 174 25.68 19.31 -6.97
C ARG A 174 25.26 19.42 -5.49
N ASN A 175 25.33 20.63 -4.92
CA ASN A 175 24.90 20.91 -3.54
C ASN A 175 23.49 21.50 -3.46
N SER A 176 22.71 21.49 -4.54
CA SER A 176 21.32 21.93 -4.49
C SER A 176 20.46 20.91 -3.75
N ALA A 177 19.51 21.41 -2.95
CA ALA A 177 18.51 20.58 -2.31
C ALA A 177 17.73 19.72 -3.33
N ILE A 178 17.58 20.20 -4.56
CA ILE A 178 16.91 19.47 -5.66
C ILE A 178 17.74 18.26 -6.10
N PHE A 179 19.06 18.39 -6.26
CA PHE A 179 19.91 17.26 -6.65
C PHE A 179 20.02 16.21 -5.53
N ALA A 180 20.23 16.66 -4.29
CA ALA A 180 20.23 15.76 -3.13
C ALA A 180 18.89 15.04 -2.94
N HIS A 181 17.77 15.74 -3.14
CA HIS A 181 16.44 15.13 -3.13
C HIS A 181 16.25 14.13 -4.28
N SER A 182 16.74 14.43 -5.49
CA SER A 182 16.70 13.53 -6.63
C SER A 182 17.50 12.24 -6.39
N ASP A 183 18.68 12.34 -5.78
CA ASP A 183 19.50 11.18 -5.41
C ASP A 183 18.85 10.35 -4.30
N LEU A 184 18.18 10.98 -3.33
CA LEU A 184 17.38 10.28 -2.32
C LEU A 184 16.16 9.56 -2.91
N MET A 185 15.62 10.08 -4.01
CA MET A 185 14.52 9.48 -4.76
C MET A 185 15.00 8.53 -5.87
N ALA A 186 16.32 8.31 -6.00
CA ALA A 186 16.86 7.38 -6.98
C ALA A 186 16.42 5.94 -6.64
N PRO A 187 15.99 5.16 -7.64
CA PRO A 187 15.54 3.80 -7.41
C PRO A 187 16.69 2.91 -6.94
N LYS A 188 16.40 2.00 -6.01
CA LYS A 188 17.34 0.96 -5.56
C LYS A 188 17.67 -0.01 -6.70
N LYS A 189 18.81 -0.70 -6.60
CA LYS A 189 19.26 -1.68 -7.61
C LYS A 189 18.24 -2.81 -7.82
N GLU A 190 17.62 -3.28 -6.74
CA GLU A 190 16.60 -4.32 -6.78
C GLU A 190 15.38 -3.84 -7.57
N SER A 191 14.91 -2.62 -7.32
CA SER A 191 13.79 -2.00 -8.04
C SER A 191 14.09 -1.85 -9.53
N LEU A 192 15.32 -1.48 -9.90
CA LEU A 192 15.75 -1.41 -11.30
C LEU A 192 15.74 -2.80 -11.97
N GLN A 193 16.19 -3.84 -11.28
CA GLN A 193 16.15 -5.20 -11.81
C GLN A 193 14.72 -5.71 -12.00
N ILE A 194 13.82 -5.44 -11.05
CA ILE A 194 12.40 -5.79 -11.16
C ILE A 194 11.78 -5.06 -12.35
N SER A 195 12.02 -3.75 -12.48
CA SER A 195 11.54 -2.94 -13.59
C SER A 195 12.02 -3.49 -14.94
N HIS A 196 13.31 -3.83 -15.06
CA HIS A 196 13.87 -4.41 -16.28
C HIS A 196 13.22 -5.75 -16.65
N ARG A 197 13.05 -6.65 -15.67
CA ARG A 197 12.37 -7.94 -15.90
C ARG A 197 10.91 -7.74 -16.34
N ALA A 198 10.20 -6.82 -15.68
CA ALA A 198 8.82 -6.50 -16.02
C ALA A 198 8.68 -5.95 -17.46
N ALA A 199 9.61 -5.10 -17.90
CA ALA A 199 9.62 -4.57 -19.27
C ALA A 199 9.82 -5.69 -20.30
N VAL A 200 10.78 -6.60 -20.07
CA VAL A 200 11.01 -7.75 -20.95
C VAL A 200 9.78 -8.66 -21.00
N LEU A 201 9.17 -8.97 -19.85
CA LEU A 201 7.99 -9.82 -19.77
C LEU A 201 6.78 -9.20 -20.49
N ARG A 202 6.58 -7.90 -20.36
CA ARG A 202 5.52 -7.16 -21.07
C ARG A 202 5.69 -7.29 -22.59
N GLU A 203 6.87 -6.99 -23.13
CA GLU A 203 7.10 -7.05 -24.58
C GLU A 203 7.09 -8.49 -25.09
N THR A 204 7.58 -9.44 -24.31
CA THR A 204 7.46 -10.88 -24.62
C THR A 204 6.00 -11.29 -24.76
N THR A 205 5.15 -10.83 -23.84
CA THR A 205 3.71 -11.14 -23.84
C THR A 205 3.04 -10.54 -25.07
N ARG A 206 3.40 -9.31 -25.45
CA ARG A 206 2.93 -8.68 -26.69
C ARG A 206 3.28 -9.52 -27.93
N VAL A 207 4.53 -9.97 -28.07
CA VAL A 207 4.97 -10.82 -29.18
C VAL A 207 4.16 -12.13 -29.24
N LEU A 208 3.86 -12.73 -28.09
CA LEU A 208 3.08 -13.97 -28.03
C LEU A 208 1.60 -13.76 -28.40
N LEU A 209 1.04 -12.58 -28.16
CA LEU A 209 -0.35 -12.25 -28.48
C LEU A 209 -0.54 -11.79 -29.92
N GLU A 210 0.44 -11.07 -30.49
CA GLU A 210 0.36 -10.48 -31.83
C GLU A 210 0.77 -11.44 -32.96
N GLY A 211 1.58 -12.47 -32.67
CA GLY A 211 1.96 -13.53 -33.62
C GLY A 211 3.13 -13.18 -34.54
#